data_AF-A0A454D5G5-F1
#
_entry.id   AF-A0A454D5G5-F1
#
_cell.length_a   1.000
_cell.length_b   1.000
_cell.length_c   1.000
_cell.angle_alpha   90.00
_cell.angle_beta   90.00
_cell.angle_gamma   90.00
#
_symmetry.space_group_name_H-M   'P 1'
#
loop_
_entity.id
_entity.type
_entity.pdbx_description
1 polymer ?
#
loop_
_entity_poly.entity_id
_entity_poly.type
_entity_poly.pdbx_seq_one_letter_code
_entity_poly.pdbx_strand_id
1 'polypeptide(L)'
;MQSIFLNPALWLIVGAIILVAGLVGAFFYALEEGKNEKLYSMKNRSGRWVESFILGLLFITRGPFNYFEFKSLTGRIVTVFIGVFSMLFIASITAVLASKLTLSQGYSQIKGINDLANVEVGTKTATTSSLLLTSFGIRHKDYADMTALLTALDKGEVEAIVADDVVLKYMIGSSRLSGQFEDLEVLPYQLEKQNYGFIITENNRYEEEINRALLQIRESRKWRKTLVDYFADK
;
A
#
# COMPACT_ATOMS: atom_id res chain seq x y z
N MET A 1 2.92 5.29 31.32
CA MET A 1 2.30 3.95 31.51
C MET A 1 0.78 3.97 31.69
N GLN A 2 0.14 5.09 32.07
CA GLN A 2 -1.34 5.16 32.23
C GLN A 2 -2.16 5.23 30.92
N SER A 3 -1.54 5.46 29.76
CA SER A 3 -2.25 5.62 28.48
C SER A 3 -2.63 4.32 27.76
N ILE A 4 -2.06 3.17 28.15
CA ILE A 4 -2.36 1.88 27.50
C ILE A 4 -3.73 1.36 27.95
N PHE A 5 -4.09 1.51 29.23
CA PHE A 5 -5.35 0.98 29.77
C PHE A 5 -6.60 1.77 29.38
N LEU A 6 -6.45 3.02 28.90
CA LEU A 6 -7.56 3.90 28.51
C LEU A 6 -7.82 3.92 26.99
N ASN A 7 -7.11 3.11 26.20
CA ASN A 7 -7.32 3.06 24.75
C ASN A 7 -8.58 2.22 24.42
N PRO A 8 -9.64 2.82 23.87
CA PRO A 8 -10.86 2.08 23.51
C PRO A 8 -10.62 0.99 22.46
N ALA A 9 -9.59 1.13 21.61
CA ALA A 9 -9.24 0.14 20.61
C ALA A 9 -8.72 -1.17 21.23
N LEU A 10 -7.97 -1.11 22.33
CA LEU A 10 -7.46 -2.30 23.01
C LEU A 10 -8.59 -3.10 23.65
N TRP A 11 -9.56 -2.43 24.29
CA TRP A 11 -10.74 -3.08 24.85
C TRP A 11 -11.64 -3.71 23.77
N LEU A 12 -11.74 -3.07 22.59
CA LEU A 12 -12.41 -3.67 21.44
C LEU A 12 -11.74 -4.96 20.97
N ILE A 13 -10.40 -4.98 20.87
CA ILE A 13 -9.64 -6.18 20.47
C ILE A 13 -9.82 -7.29 21.49
N VAL A 14 -9.68 -6.98 22.78
CA VAL A 14 -9.88 -7.94 23.87
C VAL A 14 -11.31 -8.49 23.86
N GLY A 15 -12.31 -7.63 23.69
CA GLY A 15 -13.71 -8.03 23.57
C GLY A 15 -13.96 -8.95 22.37
N ALA A 16 -13.34 -8.65 21.22
CA ALA A 16 -13.43 -9.50 20.04
C ALA A 16 -12.81 -10.90 20.28
N ILE A 17 -11.65 -10.98 20.93
CA ILE A 17 -10.99 -12.26 21.26
C ILE A 17 -11.88 -13.09 22.18
N ILE A 18 -12.44 -12.48 23.23
CA ILE A 18 -13.34 -13.17 24.17
C ILE A 18 -14.58 -13.69 23.43
N LEU A 19 -15.18 -12.87 22.56
CA LEU A 19 -16.35 -13.26 21.79
C LEU A 19 -16.05 -14.44 20.87
N VAL A 20 -14.94 -14.39 20.12
CA VAL A 20 -14.53 -15.48 19.22
C VAL A 20 -14.20 -16.76 20.00
N ALA A 21 -13.49 -16.66 21.12
CA ALA A 21 -13.22 -17.80 22.00
C ALA A 21 -14.53 -18.45 22.50
N GLY A 22 -15.50 -17.63 22.91
CA GLY A 22 -16.83 -18.10 23.30
C GLY A 22 -17.55 -18.83 22.17
N LEU A 23 -17.53 -18.29 20.94
CA LEU A 23 -18.17 -18.91 19.78
C LEU A 23 -17.52 -20.26 19.41
N VAL A 24 -16.19 -20.32 19.36
CA VAL A 24 -15.45 -21.56 19.06
C VAL A 24 -15.70 -22.61 20.16
N GLY A 25 -15.66 -22.19 21.42
CA GLY A 25 -15.96 -23.04 22.56
C GLY A 25 -17.37 -23.62 22.52
N ALA A 26 -18.37 -22.77 22.26
CA ALA A 26 -19.77 -23.18 22.13
C ALA A 26 -19.97 -24.13 20.93
N PHE A 27 -19.25 -23.92 19.84
CA PHE A 27 -19.27 -24.81 18.67
C PHE A 27 -18.76 -26.22 19.02
N PHE A 28 -17.62 -26.33 19.72
CA PHE A 28 -17.12 -27.63 20.19
C PHE A 28 -18.03 -28.28 21.23
N TYR A 29 -18.66 -27.49 22.10
CA TYR A 29 -19.65 -27.99 23.05
C TYR A 29 -20.87 -28.59 22.36
N ALA A 30 -21.37 -27.92 21.31
CA ALA A 30 -22.48 -28.42 20.51
C ALA A 30 -22.14 -29.72 19.78
N LEU A 31 -20.91 -29.85 19.26
CA LEU A 31 -20.45 -31.05 18.55
C LEU A 31 -20.28 -32.29 19.43
N GLU A 32 -19.97 -32.10 20.71
CA GLU A 32 -19.69 -33.19 21.65
C GLU A 32 -20.77 -33.38 22.72
N GLU A 33 -21.80 -32.54 22.72
CA GLU A 33 -22.92 -32.50 23.68
C GLU A 33 -22.46 -32.54 25.16
N GLY A 34 -21.22 -32.14 25.45
CA GLY A 34 -20.61 -32.22 26.78
C GLY A 34 -20.44 -33.65 27.33
N LYS A 35 -20.45 -34.69 26.48
CA LYS A 35 -20.34 -36.12 26.89
C LYS A 35 -18.91 -36.62 26.96
N ASN A 36 -17.94 -35.80 26.57
CA ASN A 36 -16.54 -36.18 26.58
C ASN A 36 -15.84 -35.73 27.84
N GLU A 37 -15.64 -36.70 28.74
CA GLU A 37 -14.95 -36.54 30.02
C GLU A 37 -13.48 -36.11 29.87
N LYS A 38 -12.88 -36.24 28.68
CA LYS A 38 -11.52 -35.73 28.42
C LYS A 38 -11.49 -34.22 28.21
N LEU A 39 -12.54 -33.66 27.62
CA LEU A 39 -12.64 -32.23 27.31
C LEU A 39 -13.46 -31.47 28.37
N TYR A 40 -14.39 -32.16 29.03
CA TYR A 40 -15.28 -31.60 30.05
C TYR A 40 -15.17 -32.40 31.35
N SER A 41 -14.43 -31.87 32.32
CA SER A 41 -14.21 -32.54 33.61
C SER A 41 -15.31 -32.20 34.62
N MET A 42 -15.89 -31.01 34.51
CA MET A 42 -16.91 -30.54 35.44
C MET A 42 -18.31 -31.14 35.18
N LYS A 43 -18.95 -31.64 36.25
CA LYS A 43 -20.32 -32.17 36.21
C LYS A 43 -21.39 -31.07 36.21
N ASN A 44 -21.06 -29.87 36.69
CA ASN A 44 -21.98 -28.74 36.76
C ASN A 44 -22.14 -28.08 35.38
N ARG A 45 -23.38 -27.71 35.02
CA ARG A 45 -23.69 -27.08 33.72
C ARG A 45 -22.93 -25.78 33.49
N SER A 46 -22.75 -24.95 34.53
CA SER A 46 -21.94 -23.73 34.46
C SER A 46 -20.44 -24.00 34.28
N GLY A 47 -19.92 -25.05 34.91
CA GLY A 47 -18.52 -25.47 34.77
C GLY A 47 -18.19 -25.87 33.33
N ARG A 48 -19.09 -26.60 32.66
CA ARG A 48 -18.87 -27.00 31.26
C ARG A 48 -18.81 -25.82 30.29
N TRP A 49 -19.59 -24.76 30.52
CA TRP A 49 -19.50 -23.53 29.71
C TRP A 49 -18.16 -22.82 29.89
N VAL A 50 -17.60 -22.81 31.11
CA VAL A 50 -16.27 -22.26 31.37
C VAL A 50 -15.20 -23.11 30.68
N GLU A 51 -15.30 -24.44 30.74
CA GLU A 51 -14.39 -25.35 30.02
C GLU A 51 -14.49 -25.15 28.50
N SER A 52 -15.69 -25.00 27.93
CA SER A 52 -15.88 -24.65 26.53
C SER A 52 -15.17 -23.34 26.16
N PHE A 53 -15.31 -22.31 27.00
CA PHE A 53 -14.62 -21.04 26.78
C PHE A 53 -13.09 -21.21 26.81
N ILE A 54 -12.56 -21.97 27.77
CA ILE A 54 -11.12 -22.29 27.86
C ILE A 54 -10.67 -23.06 26.62
N LEU A 55 -11.45 -24.02 26.13
CA LEU A 55 -11.16 -24.76 24.89
C LEU A 55 -11.12 -23.83 23.68
N GLY A 56 -12.07 -22.89 23.56
CA GLY A 56 -12.04 -21.87 22.52
C GLY A 56 -10.81 -20.95 22.61
N LEU A 57 -10.42 -20.56 23.82
CA LEU A 57 -9.22 -19.77 24.06
C LEU A 57 -7.95 -20.53 23.64
N LEU A 58 -7.84 -21.80 24.05
CA LEU A 58 -6.73 -22.69 23.71
C LEU A 58 -6.62 -22.92 22.20
N PHE A 59 -7.75 -23.04 21.51
CA PHE A 59 -7.77 -23.16 20.05
C PHE A 59 -7.14 -21.94 19.38
N ILE A 60 -7.46 -20.73 19.86
CA ILE A 60 -6.90 -19.48 19.33
C ILE A 60 -5.41 -19.36 19.66
N THR A 61 -4.99 -19.71 20.88
CA THR A 61 -3.61 -19.47 21.34
C THR A 61 -2.62 -20.57 20.93
N ARG A 62 -3.06 -21.83 20.93
CA ARG A 62 -2.21 -23.02 20.72
C ARG A 62 -2.46 -23.66 19.35
N GLY A 63 -3.62 -23.43 18.75
CA GLY A 63 -4.02 -24.03 17.48
C GLY A 63 -4.96 -25.23 17.65
N PRO A 64 -5.19 -26.00 16.57
CA PRO A 64 -6.21 -27.05 16.54
C PRO A 64 -5.89 -28.22 17.48
N PHE A 65 -6.93 -28.76 18.11
CA PHE A 65 -6.85 -29.95 18.95
C PHE A 65 -6.60 -31.22 18.13
N ASN A 66 -6.06 -32.25 18.78
CA ASN A 66 -5.89 -33.53 18.13
C ASN A 66 -7.24 -34.22 17.92
N TYR A 67 -7.45 -34.83 16.75
CA TYR A 67 -8.73 -35.49 16.45
C TYR A 67 -9.09 -36.57 17.49
N PHE A 68 -8.13 -37.30 18.04
CA PHE A 68 -8.36 -38.38 19.01
C PHE A 68 -8.80 -37.90 20.41
N GLU A 69 -8.76 -36.58 20.66
CA GLU A 69 -9.36 -36.00 21.88
C GLU A 69 -10.89 -36.03 21.81
N PHE A 70 -11.48 -36.05 20.61
CA PHE A 70 -12.92 -36.11 20.38
C PHE A 70 -13.44 -37.55 20.42
N LYS A 71 -14.55 -37.76 21.15
CA LYS A 71 -15.24 -39.06 21.22
C LYS A 71 -16.13 -39.28 19.98
N SER A 72 -16.73 -38.23 19.41
CA SER A 72 -17.64 -38.36 18.26
C SER A 72 -16.90 -38.42 16.91
N LEU A 73 -17.38 -39.24 15.96
CA LEU A 73 -16.84 -39.28 14.59
C LEU A 73 -16.98 -37.93 13.89
N THR A 74 -18.10 -37.25 14.09
CA THR A 74 -18.35 -35.90 13.58
C THR A 74 -17.35 -34.89 14.15
N GLY A 75 -17.09 -34.92 15.46
CA GLY A 75 -16.12 -34.04 16.12
C GLY A 75 -14.70 -34.26 15.60
N ARG A 76 -14.32 -35.51 15.34
CA ARG A 76 -13.02 -35.86 14.73
C ARG A 76 -12.85 -35.24 13.35
N ILE A 77 -13.83 -35.44 12.46
CA ILE A 77 -13.77 -34.94 11.09
C ILE A 77 -13.75 -33.41 11.08
N VAL A 78 -14.67 -32.79 11.83
CA VAL A 78 -14.78 -31.32 11.88
C VAL A 78 -13.51 -30.67 12.44
N THR A 79 -12.88 -31.26 13.46
CA THR A 79 -11.63 -30.72 14.04
C THR A 79 -10.47 -30.75 13.04
N VAL A 80 -10.39 -31.77 12.19
CA VAL A 80 -9.37 -31.82 11.13
C VAL A 80 -9.63 -30.74 10.08
N PHE A 81 -10.88 -30.60 9.61
CA PHE A 81 -11.23 -29.57 8.63
C PHE A 81 -11.00 -28.17 9.16
N ILE A 82 -11.47 -27.85 10.38
CA ILE A 82 -11.28 -26.53 10.98
C ILE A 82 -9.80 -26.22 11.19
N GLY A 83 -8.98 -27.23 11.52
CA GLY A 83 -7.53 -27.10 11.61
C GLY A 83 -6.89 -26.73 10.26
N VAL A 84 -7.23 -27.44 9.18
CA VAL A 84 -6.74 -27.14 7.83
C VAL A 84 -7.16 -25.74 7.37
N PHE A 85 -8.43 -25.37 7.55
CA PHE A 85 -8.92 -24.04 7.20
C PHE A 85 -8.25 -22.94 8.02
N SER A 86 -8.04 -23.15 9.33
CA SER A 86 -7.34 -22.19 10.19
C SER A 86 -5.89 -21.99 9.75
N MET A 87 -5.19 -23.08 9.42
CA MET A 87 -3.80 -23.02 8.89
C MET A 87 -3.73 -22.21 7.60
N LEU A 88 -4.61 -22.49 6.63
CA LEU A 88 -4.66 -21.75 5.36
C LEU A 88 -5.02 -20.27 5.56
N PHE A 89 -5.91 -19.98 6.52
CA PHE A 89 -6.30 -18.61 6.84
C PHE A 89 -5.14 -17.82 7.48
N ILE A 90 -4.40 -18.41 8.42
CA ILE A 90 -3.22 -17.77 9.01
C ILE A 90 -2.14 -17.57 7.94
N ALA A 91 -1.92 -18.57 7.08
CA ALA A 91 -0.97 -18.48 5.98
C ALA A 91 -1.33 -17.38 4.97
N SER A 92 -2.62 -17.21 4.63
CA SER A 92 -3.06 -16.16 3.70
C SER A 92 -2.92 -14.76 4.29
N ILE A 93 -3.25 -14.55 5.57
CA ILE A 93 -2.98 -13.29 6.27
C ILE A 93 -1.49 -12.98 6.24
N THR A 94 -0.66 -13.97 6.54
CA THR A 94 0.80 -13.82 6.54
C THR A 94 1.30 -13.48 5.14
N ALA A 95 0.81 -14.15 4.10
CA ALA A 95 1.17 -13.88 2.70
C ALA A 95 0.76 -12.47 2.26
N VAL A 96 -0.44 -12.02 2.61
CA VAL A 96 -0.92 -10.66 2.32
C VAL A 96 -0.08 -9.62 3.05
N LEU A 97 0.25 -9.87 4.33
CA LEU A 97 1.07 -8.95 5.11
C LEU A 97 2.48 -8.87 4.54
N ALA A 98 3.10 -10.01 4.21
CA ALA A 98 4.39 -10.07 3.56
C ALA A 98 4.39 -9.36 2.20
N SER A 99 3.38 -9.62 1.36
CA SER A 99 3.23 -8.93 0.07
C SER A 99 3.12 -7.42 0.23
N LYS A 100 2.36 -6.93 1.22
CA LYS A 100 2.29 -5.49 1.52
C LYS A 100 3.63 -4.93 1.99
N LEU A 101 4.37 -5.67 2.81
CA LEU A 101 5.69 -5.23 3.26
C LEU A 101 6.68 -5.15 2.10
N THR A 102 6.70 -6.12 1.20
CA THR A 102 7.53 -6.10 -0.02
C THR A 102 7.14 -4.95 -0.95
N LEU A 103 5.84 -4.69 -1.13
CA LEU A 103 5.35 -3.54 -1.91
C LEU A 103 5.66 -2.19 -1.22
N SER A 104 5.84 -2.17 0.10
CA SER A 104 6.04 -0.93 0.85
C SER A 104 7.45 -0.33 0.79
N GLN A 105 8.42 -1.06 0.23
CA GLN A 105 9.78 -0.52 0.06
C GLN A 105 9.85 0.60 -0.99
N GLY A 106 8.79 0.84 -1.77
CA GLY A 106 8.67 1.97 -2.71
C GLY A 106 7.90 3.20 -2.20
N TYR A 107 7.55 3.29 -0.91
CA TYR A 107 6.88 4.50 -0.41
C TYR A 107 7.90 5.63 -0.15
N SER A 108 7.95 6.60 -1.06
CA SER A 108 8.48 7.92 -0.72
C SER A 108 7.68 8.55 0.42
N GLN A 109 8.38 9.21 1.34
CA GLN A 109 7.78 9.96 2.44
C GLN A 109 6.95 11.17 1.97
N ILE A 110 7.08 11.53 0.69
CA ILE A 110 6.44 12.68 0.06
C ILE A 110 5.13 12.24 -0.58
N LYS A 111 4.00 12.67 -0.01
CA LYS A 111 2.65 12.36 -0.52
C LYS A 111 1.96 13.58 -1.14
N GLY A 112 2.58 14.75 -1.07
CA GLY A 112 2.08 15.96 -1.68
C GLY A 112 2.96 17.17 -1.44
N ILE A 113 2.50 18.34 -1.90
CA ILE A 113 3.27 19.58 -1.87
C ILE A 113 3.67 20.02 -0.45
N ASN A 114 2.84 19.73 0.56
CA ASN A 114 3.12 20.12 1.95
C ASN A 114 4.29 19.34 2.55
N ASP A 115 4.52 18.10 2.11
CA ASP A 115 5.61 17.27 2.63
C ASP A 115 6.96 17.77 2.11
N LEU A 116 6.98 18.42 0.94
CA LEU A 116 8.16 19.06 0.36
C LEU A 116 8.72 20.19 1.23
N ALA A 117 7.92 20.77 2.13
CA ALA A 117 8.40 21.79 3.06
C ALA A 117 9.36 21.24 4.13
N ASN A 118 9.34 19.92 4.37
CA ASN A 118 10.12 19.26 5.43
C ASN A 118 11.42 18.61 4.94
N VAL A 119 11.72 18.68 3.64
CA VAL A 119 12.85 18.00 3.01
C VAL A 119 13.66 18.96 2.13
N GLU A 120 14.89 18.59 1.77
CA GLU A 120 15.66 19.37 0.80
C GLU A 120 15.16 19.12 -0.63
N VAL A 121 14.60 20.15 -1.27
CA VAL A 121 14.01 20.06 -2.62
C VAL A 121 14.93 20.70 -3.65
N GLY A 122 15.12 20.04 -4.79
CA GLY A 122 15.77 20.59 -5.98
C GLY A 122 14.77 20.94 -7.08
N THR A 123 15.06 21.96 -7.87
CA THR A 123 14.35 22.23 -9.12
C THR A 123 15.26 22.92 -10.13
N LYS A 124 14.83 23.01 -11.38
CA LYS A 124 15.59 23.72 -12.42
C LYS A 124 15.34 25.22 -12.32
N THR A 125 16.40 26.02 -12.43
CA THR A 125 16.36 27.48 -12.34
C THR A 125 15.37 28.08 -13.34
N ALA A 126 14.61 29.09 -12.89
CA ALA A 126 13.71 29.91 -13.72
C ALA A 126 12.66 29.09 -14.51
N THR A 127 12.15 28.02 -13.90
CA THR A 127 11.07 27.19 -14.47
C THR A 127 9.74 27.41 -13.75
N THR A 128 8.65 26.91 -14.35
CA THR A 128 7.33 26.88 -13.71
C THR A 128 7.36 26.15 -12.37
N SER A 129 8.17 25.10 -12.24
CA SER A 129 8.38 24.36 -10.99
C SER A 129 9.04 25.21 -9.89
N SER A 130 10.04 26.03 -10.23
CA SER A 130 10.66 26.97 -9.29
C SER A 130 9.67 28.04 -8.81
N LEU A 131 8.87 28.60 -9.73
CA LEU A 131 7.81 29.56 -9.38
C LEU A 131 6.73 28.93 -8.50
N LEU A 132 6.33 27.68 -8.78
CA LEU A 132 5.38 26.93 -7.98
C LEU A 132 5.90 26.76 -6.55
N LEU A 133 7.11 26.22 -6.36
CA LEU A 133 7.70 26.02 -5.04
C LEU A 133 7.83 27.34 -4.27
N THR A 134 8.23 28.41 -4.95
CA THR A 134 8.31 29.76 -4.37
C THR A 134 6.94 30.25 -3.88
N SER A 135 5.88 30.05 -4.66
CA SER A 135 4.52 30.50 -4.30
C SER A 135 3.94 29.76 -3.09
N PHE A 136 4.34 28.51 -2.86
CA PHE A 136 4.01 27.72 -1.66
C PHE A 136 4.98 27.95 -0.48
N GLY A 137 5.99 28.82 -0.62
CA GLY A 137 6.96 29.10 0.43
C GLY A 137 7.94 27.96 0.72
N ILE A 138 8.12 27.05 -0.24
CA ILE A 138 9.01 25.89 -0.10
C ILE A 138 10.42 26.29 -0.52
N ARG A 139 11.38 26.14 0.40
CA ARG A 139 12.80 26.36 0.13
C ARG A 139 13.30 25.28 -0.83
N HIS A 140 13.99 25.69 -1.87
CA HIS A 140 14.55 24.78 -2.87
C HIS A 140 15.93 25.24 -3.34
N LYS A 141 16.73 24.28 -3.82
CA LYS A 141 18.00 24.52 -4.51
C LYS A 141 17.74 24.55 -6.01
N ASP A 142 18.31 25.56 -6.67
CA ASP A 142 18.22 25.73 -8.11
C ASP A 142 19.39 25.06 -8.82
N TYR A 143 19.07 24.29 -9.87
CA TYR A 143 20.05 23.62 -10.73
C TYR A 143 19.93 24.11 -12.18
N ALA A 144 21.07 24.21 -12.87
CA ALA A 144 21.13 24.77 -14.22
C ALA A 144 20.46 23.87 -15.28
N ASP A 145 20.60 22.56 -15.13
CA ASP A 145 20.08 21.57 -16.07
C ASP A 145 19.51 20.33 -15.38
N MET A 146 18.77 19.52 -16.15
CA MET A 146 18.07 18.35 -15.61
C MET A 146 19.03 17.22 -15.23
N THR A 147 20.17 17.10 -15.90
CA THR A 147 21.17 16.07 -15.58
C THR A 147 21.81 16.34 -14.23
N ALA A 148 22.17 17.60 -13.96
CA ALA A 148 22.67 18.05 -12.66
C ALA A 148 21.62 17.85 -11.57
N LEU A 149 20.35 18.15 -11.85
CA LEU A 149 19.24 17.97 -10.92
C LEU A 149 19.03 16.48 -10.55
N LEU A 150 18.99 15.59 -11.55
CA LEU A 150 18.88 14.14 -11.33
C LEU A 150 20.11 13.57 -10.61
N THR A 151 21.30 14.05 -10.95
CA THR A 151 22.55 13.65 -10.27
C THR A 151 22.56 14.08 -8.81
N ALA A 152 22.03 15.26 -8.50
CA ALA A 152 21.92 15.74 -7.12
C ALA A 152 20.97 14.86 -6.30
N LEU A 153 19.85 14.42 -6.90
CA LEU A 153 18.94 13.48 -6.25
C LEU A 153 19.58 12.10 -6.03
N ASP A 154 20.25 11.57 -7.06
CA ASP A 154 20.94 10.27 -7.02
C ASP A 154 22.06 10.23 -5.97
N LYS A 155 22.76 11.34 -5.77
CA LYS A 155 23.80 11.51 -4.73
C LYS A 155 23.25 11.81 -3.34
N GLY A 156 21.95 12.05 -3.19
CA GLY A 156 21.32 12.48 -1.94
C GLY A 156 21.70 13.90 -1.50
N GLU A 157 22.12 14.77 -2.42
CA GLU A 157 22.31 16.21 -2.14
C GLU A 157 20.98 16.96 -1.96
N VAL A 158 19.91 16.38 -2.49
CA VAL A 158 18.51 16.74 -2.27
C VAL A 158 17.71 15.45 -2.08
N GLU A 159 16.64 15.51 -1.29
CA GLU A 159 15.77 14.36 -1.01
C GLU A 159 14.61 14.27 -2.01
N ALA A 160 14.30 15.36 -2.70
CA ALA A 160 13.22 15.43 -3.68
C ALA A 160 13.56 16.39 -4.82
N ILE A 161 13.01 16.15 -6.01
CA ILE A 161 13.04 17.12 -7.10
C ILE A 161 11.64 17.38 -7.63
N VAL A 162 11.40 18.60 -8.10
CA VAL A 162 10.15 18.98 -8.78
C VAL A 162 10.47 19.47 -10.18
N ALA A 163 9.92 18.76 -11.17
CA ALA A 163 9.99 19.11 -12.58
C ALA A 163 8.84 18.46 -13.36
N ASP A 164 8.81 18.67 -14.68
CA ASP A 164 7.81 18.10 -15.58
C ASP A 164 7.77 16.56 -15.55
N ASP A 165 6.60 15.99 -15.26
CA ASP A 165 6.35 14.54 -15.16
C ASP A 165 6.87 13.76 -16.37
N VAL A 166 6.54 14.23 -17.56
CA VAL A 166 6.88 13.58 -18.83
C VAL A 166 8.40 13.59 -19.07
N VAL A 167 9.07 14.70 -18.74
CA VAL A 167 10.52 14.84 -18.92
C VAL A 167 11.26 13.96 -17.92
N LEU A 168 10.83 13.93 -16.66
CA LEU A 168 11.41 13.06 -15.64
C LEU A 168 11.30 11.59 -16.02
N LYS A 169 10.10 11.13 -16.42
CA LYS A 169 9.87 9.74 -16.86
C LYS A 169 10.76 9.37 -18.05
N TYR A 170 10.83 10.24 -19.06
CA TYR A 170 11.67 9.99 -20.23
C TYR A 170 13.16 9.91 -19.88
N MET A 171 13.66 10.87 -19.10
CA MET A 171 15.08 10.94 -18.76
C MET A 171 15.51 9.79 -17.84
N ILE A 172 14.73 9.50 -16.79
CA ILE A 172 15.00 8.36 -15.91
C ILE A 172 14.91 7.05 -16.69
N GLY A 173 13.85 6.83 -17.48
CA GLY A 173 13.69 5.63 -18.28
C GLY A 173 14.80 5.43 -19.32
N SER A 174 15.20 6.49 -20.01
CA SER A 174 16.28 6.43 -21.01
C SER A 174 17.65 6.22 -20.36
N SER A 175 17.91 6.84 -19.20
CA SER A 175 19.16 6.69 -18.45
C SER A 175 19.32 5.31 -17.83
N ARG A 176 18.23 4.65 -17.42
CA ARG A 176 18.25 3.27 -16.93
C ARG A 176 18.80 2.29 -17.96
N LEU A 177 18.51 2.49 -19.24
CA LEU A 177 19.10 1.67 -20.32
C LEU A 177 20.63 1.77 -20.39
N SER A 178 21.22 2.82 -19.81
CA SER A 178 22.65 3.06 -19.72
C SER A 178 23.23 2.80 -18.32
N GLY A 179 22.44 2.21 -17.41
CA GLY A 179 22.85 1.90 -16.03
C GLY A 179 22.98 3.12 -15.10
N GLN A 180 22.25 4.21 -15.40
CA GLN A 180 22.22 5.42 -14.57
C GLN A 180 20.83 5.63 -13.98
N PHE A 181 20.76 6.20 -12.76
CA PHE A 181 19.50 6.57 -12.09
C PHE A 181 18.53 5.39 -11.89
N GLU A 182 19.06 4.19 -11.62
CA GLU A 182 18.27 2.96 -11.44
C GLU A 182 17.31 3.08 -10.24
N ASP A 183 17.77 3.72 -9.17
CA ASP A 183 17.03 3.86 -7.91
C ASP A 183 16.10 5.09 -7.88
N LEU A 184 16.09 5.91 -8.93
CA LEU A 184 15.22 7.09 -9.00
C LEU A 184 13.83 6.71 -9.50
N GLU A 185 12.78 7.20 -8.83
CA GLU A 185 11.38 6.98 -9.22
C GLU A 185 10.61 8.30 -9.30
N VAL A 186 9.71 8.40 -10.27
CA VAL A 186 8.77 9.52 -10.38
C VAL A 186 7.51 9.20 -9.59
N LEU A 187 7.24 9.98 -8.56
CA LEU A 187 6.06 9.78 -7.72
C LEU A 187 4.76 10.08 -8.48
N PRO A 188 3.65 9.38 -8.19
CA PRO A 188 2.38 9.54 -8.91
C PRO A 188 1.60 10.82 -8.52
N TYR A 189 2.29 11.83 -7.97
CA TYR A 189 1.68 13.06 -7.49
C TYR A 189 1.94 14.21 -8.46
N GLN A 190 0.88 14.68 -9.11
CA GLN A 190 0.92 15.85 -9.99
C GLN A 190 0.57 17.11 -9.17
N LEU A 191 1.53 18.02 -9.03
CA LEU A 191 1.34 19.25 -8.25
C LEU A 191 0.48 20.28 -9.00
N GLU A 192 0.70 20.40 -10.30
CA GLU A 192 -0.04 21.30 -11.17
C GLU A 192 -0.22 20.67 -12.55
N LYS A 193 -1.42 20.76 -13.11
CA LYS A 193 -1.70 20.26 -14.46
C LYS A 193 -1.43 21.36 -15.48
N GLN A 194 -0.36 21.20 -16.24
CA GLN A 194 0.02 22.09 -17.32
C GLN A 194 -0.08 21.38 -18.67
N ASN A 195 -0.35 22.13 -19.74
CA ASN A 195 -0.37 21.61 -21.11
C ASN A 195 0.79 22.21 -21.90
N TYR A 196 1.47 21.39 -22.71
CA TYR A 196 2.39 21.90 -23.72
C TYR A 196 1.61 22.51 -24.89
N GLY A 197 2.07 23.65 -25.37
CA GLY A 197 1.48 24.36 -26.49
C GLY A 197 2.55 24.85 -27.47
N PHE A 198 2.13 25.10 -28.70
CA PHE A 198 2.97 25.80 -29.68
C PHE A 198 2.80 27.30 -29.51
N ILE A 199 3.91 28.03 -29.57
CA ILE A 199 3.88 29.48 -29.61
C ILE A 199 3.68 29.90 -31.06
N ILE A 200 2.67 30.74 -31.31
CA ILE A 200 2.36 31.30 -32.62
C ILE A 200 2.26 32.83 -32.50
N THR A 201 2.52 33.53 -33.60
CA THR A 201 2.35 34.98 -33.67
C THR A 201 0.88 35.36 -33.49
N GLU A 202 0.62 36.50 -32.86
CA GLU A 202 -0.75 37.02 -32.74
C GLU A 202 -1.40 37.22 -34.12
N ASN A 203 -2.71 36.97 -34.21
CA ASN A 203 -3.50 37.07 -35.44
C ASN A 203 -3.00 36.18 -36.60
N ASN A 204 -2.41 35.02 -36.29
CA ASN A 204 -1.97 34.09 -37.31
C ASN A 204 -3.19 33.44 -38.00
N ARG A 205 -3.31 33.62 -39.33
CA ARG A 205 -4.39 33.04 -40.14
C ARG A 205 -4.49 31.51 -40.08
N TYR A 206 -3.42 30.83 -39.68
CA TYR A 206 -3.35 29.36 -39.59
C TYR A 206 -3.66 28.82 -38.20
N GLU A 207 -3.91 29.67 -37.20
CA GLU A 207 -4.15 29.23 -35.81
C GLU A 207 -5.26 28.17 -35.72
N GLU A 208 -6.41 28.43 -36.35
CA GLU A 208 -7.54 27.51 -36.34
C GLU A 208 -7.24 26.19 -37.06
N GLU A 209 -6.52 26.26 -38.18
CA GLU A 209 -6.12 25.07 -38.94
C GLU A 209 -5.16 24.18 -38.15
N ILE A 210 -4.17 24.80 -37.48
CA ILE A 210 -3.21 24.12 -36.62
C ILE A 210 -3.93 23.48 -35.43
N ASN A 211 -4.81 24.20 -34.74
CA ASN A 211 -5.56 23.68 -33.60
C ASN A 211 -6.42 22.47 -33.97
N ARG A 212 -7.11 22.51 -35.12
CA ARG A 212 -7.89 21.36 -35.63
C ARG A 212 -7.01 20.17 -35.96
N ALA A 213 -5.86 20.40 -36.59
CA ALA A 213 -4.91 19.32 -36.90
C ALA A 213 -4.38 18.65 -35.62
N LEU A 214 -4.07 19.44 -34.58
CA LEU A 214 -3.61 18.91 -33.29
C LEU A 214 -4.67 18.07 -32.58
N LEU A 215 -5.95 18.47 -32.64
CA LEU A 215 -7.06 17.68 -32.10
C LEU A 215 -7.17 16.32 -32.81
N GLN A 216 -7.09 16.31 -34.15
CA GLN A 216 -7.11 15.07 -34.93
C GLN A 216 -5.92 14.16 -34.63
N ILE A 217 -4.72 14.72 -34.50
CA ILE A 217 -3.51 13.96 -34.15
C ILE A 217 -3.65 13.34 -32.76
N ARG A 218 -4.16 14.09 -31.78
CA ARG A 218 -4.30 13.63 -30.39
C ARG A 218 -5.22 12.41 -30.27
N GLU A 219 -6.25 12.33 -31.12
CA GLU A 219 -7.18 11.18 -31.17
C GLU A 219 -6.64 10.02 -32.02
N SER A 220 -5.57 10.23 -32.77
CA SER A 220 -5.03 9.22 -33.67
C SER A 220 -4.37 8.05 -32.91
N ARG A 221 -4.51 6.85 -33.47
CA ARG A 221 -3.77 5.66 -32.97
C ARG A 221 -2.25 5.84 -33.05
N LYS A 222 -1.77 6.62 -34.02
CA LYS A 222 -0.35 6.91 -34.20
C LYS A 222 0.22 7.65 -32.99
N TRP A 223 -0.47 8.69 -32.53
CA TRP A 223 -0.06 9.45 -31.35
C TRP A 223 -0.01 8.58 -30.09
N ARG A 224 -1.05 7.77 -29.85
CA ARG A 224 -1.05 6.82 -28.73
C ARG A 224 0.11 5.83 -28.79
N LYS A 225 0.45 5.34 -29.99
CA LYS A 225 1.62 4.46 -30.18
C LYS A 225 2.92 5.19 -29.82
N THR A 226 3.10 6.43 -30.28
CA THR A 226 4.28 7.24 -29.93
C THR A 226 4.43 7.41 -28.43
N LEU A 227 3.34 7.67 -27.69
CA LEU A 227 3.41 7.76 -26.22
C LEU A 227 3.88 6.44 -25.58
N VAL A 228 3.40 5.30 -26.06
CA VAL A 228 3.84 3.98 -25.57
C VAL A 228 5.32 3.75 -25.88
N ASP A 229 5.77 4.07 -27.10
CA ASP A 229 7.15 3.83 -27.52
C ASP A 229 8.18 4.64 -26.69
N TYR A 230 7.79 5.82 -26.19
CA TYR A 230 8.66 6.72 -25.40
C TYR A 230 8.49 6.61 -23.88
N PHE A 231 7.32 6.18 -23.38
CA PHE A 231 6.98 6.22 -21.94
C PHE A 231 6.51 4.89 -21.35
N ALA A 232 6.33 3.82 -22.14
CA ALA A 232 6.04 2.52 -21.55
C ALA A 232 7.27 2.05 -20.77
N ASP A 233 7.04 1.68 -19.50
CA ASP A 233 8.06 1.14 -18.59
C ASP A 233 8.88 0.07 -19.32
N LYS A 234 10.15 0.39 -19.56
CA LYS A 234 11.19 -0.56 -19.93
C LYS A 234 12.15 -0.71 -18.77
#